data_AF-A0A355C6I6-F1
#
_entry.id   AF-A0A355C6I6-F1
#
_cell.length_a   1.000
_cell.length_b   1.000
_cell.length_c   1.000
_cell.angle_alpha   90.00
_cell.angle_beta   90.00
_cell.angle_gamma   90.00
#
_symmetry.space_group_name_H-M   'P 1'
#
loop_
_entity.id
_entity.type
_entity.pdbx_description
1 polymer ?
#
loop_
_entity_poly.entity_id
_entity_poly.type
_entity_poly.pdbx_seq_one_letter_code
_entity_poly.pdbx_strand_id
1 'polypeptide(L)'
;LGVAHIPEVLIDNTDRNRTSPFAFTGNRFEFRAVGSSANCSSAMTALNASVAMQLIEFKKEIEVKMKTGMKKEQAIYDTLRLYIKACKNIRFDGNGYSDEWKEEAQKRGLNCETSVPLIYDTYISRESVELFETVGVLNERELHARNEVKWETYTKKIQIEARVLGDLSINHIIPVATQYQTMLLDNVYKL
;
A
#
# COMPACT_ATOMS: atom_id res chain seq x y z
N LEU A 1 54.13 -14.26 2.40
CA LEU A 1 52.87 -13.89 3.09
C LEU A 1 51.91 -13.32 2.05
N GLY A 2 51.42 -14.20 1.17
CA GLY A 2 50.59 -13.83 0.02
C GLY A 2 49.15 -14.21 0.30
N VAL A 3 48.32 -13.22 0.63
CA VAL A 3 46.86 -13.35 0.59
C VAL A 3 46.42 -12.60 -0.64
N ALA A 4 46.35 -13.31 -1.78
CA ALA A 4 45.90 -12.79 -3.07
C ALA A 4 44.42 -13.14 -3.31
N HIS A 5 43.57 -12.98 -2.29
CA HIS A 5 42.13 -13.07 -2.45
C HIS A 5 41.49 -11.91 -1.72
N ILE A 6 41.04 -10.92 -2.49
CA ILE A 6 40.00 -9.99 -2.03
C ILE A 6 38.78 -10.88 -1.73
N PRO A 7 38.22 -10.85 -0.50
CA PRO A 7 36.99 -11.56 -0.20
C PRO A 7 35.92 -11.15 -1.20
N GLU A 8 35.13 -12.08 -1.71
CA GLU A 8 33.92 -11.71 -2.45
C GLU A 8 33.05 -10.88 -1.52
N VAL A 9 33.04 -9.56 -1.74
CA VAL A 9 32.14 -8.65 -1.05
C VAL A 9 30.76 -9.01 -1.55
N LEU A 10 29.97 -9.67 -0.71
CA LEU A 10 28.55 -9.85 -0.95
C LEU A 10 27.96 -8.46 -1.15
N ILE A 11 27.51 -8.18 -2.38
CA ILE A 11 26.83 -6.93 -2.70
C ILE A 11 25.64 -6.83 -1.74
N ASP A 12 25.57 -5.72 -1.01
CA ASP A 12 24.46 -5.45 -0.12
C ASP A 12 23.17 -5.33 -0.95
N ASN A 13 22.38 -6.40 -0.95
CA ASN A 13 21.11 -6.46 -1.67
C ASN A 13 19.95 -5.86 -0.84
N THR A 14 20.25 -5.10 0.23
CA THR A 14 19.21 -4.41 0.99
C THR A 14 18.70 -3.18 0.25
N ASP A 15 17.39 -3.14 0.03
CA ASP A 15 16.71 -1.93 -0.38
C ASP A 15 16.62 -0.96 0.81
N ARG A 16 17.46 0.08 0.76
CA ARG A 16 17.48 1.16 1.75
C ARG A 16 16.57 2.33 1.38
N ASN A 17 15.85 2.24 0.26
CA ASN A 17 14.91 3.27 -0.15
C ASN A 17 13.78 3.39 0.88
N ARG A 18 13.65 4.54 1.53
CA ARG A 18 12.59 4.80 2.53
C ARG A 18 11.29 5.35 1.93
N THR A 19 11.27 5.60 0.62
CA THR A 19 10.10 6.13 -0.10
C THR A 19 9.25 5.01 -0.71
N SER A 20 9.78 3.77 -0.78
CA SER A 20 9.04 2.60 -1.24
C SER A 20 8.07 2.07 -0.18
N PRO A 21 6.81 1.75 -0.56
CA PRO A 21 5.84 1.14 0.34
C PRO A 21 6.14 -0.34 0.63
N PHE A 22 6.93 -1.03 -0.19
CA PHE A 22 7.25 -2.45 -0.02
C PHE A 22 8.72 -2.68 -0.40
N ALA A 23 9.58 -2.91 0.60
CA ALA A 23 11.04 -2.96 0.41
C ALA A 23 11.62 -4.29 0.89
N PHE A 24 12.58 -4.85 0.15
CA PHE A 24 13.33 -6.03 0.58
C PHE A 24 14.60 -5.61 1.32
N THR A 25 14.65 -5.82 2.62
CA THR A 25 15.79 -5.37 3.46
C THR A 25 16.76 -6.51 3.76
N GLY A 26 17.04 -7.35 2.76
CA GLY A 26 18.06 -8.41 2.82
C GLY A 26 17.57 -9.79 3.28
N ASN A 27 16.81 -9.86 4.37
CA ASN A 27 16.27 -11.13 4.88
C ASN A 27 14.75 -11.12 5.11
N ARG A 28 14.09 -9.99 4.87
CA ARG A 28 12.65 -9.81 5.05
C ARG A 28 12.13 -8.73 4.11
N PHE A 29 10.81 -8.70 3.96
CA PHE A 29 10.12 -7.57 3.37
C PHE A 29 9.59 -6.63 4.46
N GLU A 30 9.69 -5.33 4.21
CA GLU A 30 9.09 -4.28 5.02
C GLU A 30 7.93 -3.66 4.26
N PHE A 31 6.69 -3.85 4.76
CA PHE A 31 5.52 -3.16 4.25
C PHE A 31 5.27 -1.89 5.04
N ARG A 32 5.46 -0.74 4.39
CA ARG A 32 5.50 0.59 5.01
C ARG A 32 4.25 1.43 4.77
N ALA A 33 3.29 0.93 3.99
CA ALA A 33 2.05 1.64 3.71
C ALA A 33 1.03 1.63 4.86
N VAL A 34 1.29 0.87 5.94
CA VAL A 34 0.36 0.76 7.08
C VAL A 34 0.43 2.00 7.96
N GLY A 35 -0.70 2.67 8.16
CA GLY A 35 -0.80 3.82 9.05
C GLY A 35 -0.57 3.47 10.52
N SER A 36 0.00 4.39 11.30
CA SER A 36 0.39 4.17 12.70
C SER A 36 -0.76 3.81 13.65
N SER A 37 -1.98 4.26 13.35
CA SER A 37 -3.20 3.95 14.12
C SER A 37 -3.93 2.71 13.62
N ALA A 38 -3.49 2.10 12.52
CA ALA A 38 -4.15 0.94 11.94
C ALA A 38 -3.76 -0.35 12.68
N ASN A 39 -4.72 -1.25 12.85
CA ASN A 39 -4.44 -2.60 13.34
C ASN A 39 -3.70 -3.39 12.24
N CYS A 40 -2.51 -3.91 12.58
CA CYS A 40 -1.66 -4.66 11.65
C CYS A 40 -2.35 -5.91 11.07
N SER A 41 -3.32 -6.49 11.78
CA SER A 41 -4.07 -7.68 11.32
C SER A 41 -4.67 -7.47 9.93
N SER A 42 -5.26 -6.32 9.63
CA SER A 42 -5.92 -6.09 8.34
C SER A 42 -4.94 -6.17 7.17
N ALA A 43 -3.76 -5.55 7.33
CA ALA A 43 -2.70 -5.60 6.33
C ALA A 43 -2.08 -7.00 6.22
N MET A 44 -1.85 -7.66 7.36
CA MET A 44 -1.30 -9.02 7.40
C MET A 44 -2.26 -10.04 6.79
N THR A 45 -3.57 -9.93 7.01
CA THR A 45 -4.57 -10.80 6.40
C THR A 45 -4.53 -10.69 4.88
N ALA A 46 -4.50 -9.47 4.33
CA ALA A 46 -4.41 -9.27 2.88
C ALA A 46 -3.09 -9.83 2.32
N LEU A 47 -1.94 -9.48 2.91
CA LEU A 47 -0.64 -9.93 2.42
C LEU A 47 -0.48 -11.45 2.49
N ASN A 48 -0.85 -12.06 3.62
CA ASN A 48 -0.72 -13.52 3.78
C ASN A 48 -1.68 -14.27 2.86
N ALA A 49 -2.90 -13.76 2.64
CA ALA A 49 -3.82 -14.35 1.66
C ALA A 49 -3.24 -14.25 0.24
N SER A 50 -2.74 -13.08 -0.18
CA SER A 50 -2.10 -12.91 -1.49
C SER A 50 -0.93 -13.86 -1.71
N VAL A 51 -0.06 -14.01 -0.70
CA VAL A 51 1.07 -14.95 -0.77
C VAL A 51 0.56 -16.40 -0.86
N ALA A 52 -0.46 -16.77 -0.08
CA ALA A 52 -1.03 -18.12 -0.12
C ALA A 52 -1.59 -18.45 -1.51
N MET A 53 -2.37 -17.56 -2.11
CA MET A 53 -2.91 -17.74 -3.46
C MET A 53 -1.79 -17.89 -4.49
N GLN A 54 -0.79 -17.01 -4.46
CA GLN A 54 0.34 -17.06 -5.40
C GLN A 54 1.13 -18.38 -5.28
N LEU A 55 1.28 -18.93 -4.07
CA LEU A 55 1.95 -20.22 -3.86
C LEU A 55 1.11 -21.40 -4.37
N ILE A 56 -0.22 -21.34 -4.22
CA ILE A 56 -1.14 -22.34 -4.78
C ILE A 56 -1.06 -22.35 -6.31
N GLU A 57 -1.10 -21.17 -6.94
CA GLU A 57 -0.97 -21.02 -8.39
C GLU A 57 0.40 -21.51 -8.88
N PHE A 58 1.47 -21.11 -8.22
CA PHE A 58 2.83 -21.56 -8.54
C PHE A 58 2.96 -23.08 -8.51
N LYS A 59 2.39 -23.72 -7.47
CA LYS A 59 2.35 -25.19 -7.36
C LYS A 59 1.57 -25.81 -8.53
N LYS A 60 0.39 -25.28 -8.86
CA LYS A 60 -0.46 -25.75 -9.95
C LYS A 60 0.26 -25.67 -11.30
N GLU A 61 0.94 -24.57 -11.59
CA GLU A 61 1.72 -24.41 -12.81
C GLU A 61 2.87 -25.43 -12.92
N ILE A 62 3.60 -25.67 -11.83
CA ILE A 62 4.67 -26.66 -11.80
C ILE A 62 4.10 -28.06 -12.05
N GLU A 63 3.00 -28.42 -11.41
CA GLU A 63 2.35 -29.73 -11.60
C GLU A 63 1.91 -29.94 -13.06
N VAL A 64 1.37 -28.91 -13.72
CA VAL A 64 1.03 -28.96 -15.14
C VAL A 64 2.26 -29.22 -16.01
N LYS A 65 3.36 -28.49 -15.79
CA LYS A 65 4.62 -28.68 -16.54
C LYS A 65 5.28 -30.04 -16.27
N MET A 66 5.14 -30.58 -15.06
CA MET A 66 5.63 -31.92 -14.73
C MET A 66 4.82 -33.00 -15.46
N LYS A 67 3.49 -32.83 -15.61
CA LYS A 67 2.64 -33.75 -16.39
C LYS A 67 3.01 -33.78 -17.87
N THR A 68 3.57 -32.70 -18.42
CA THR A 68 4.09 -32.66 -19.80
C THR A 68 5.47 -33.32 -19.94
N GLY A 69 6.01 -33.94 -18.89
CA GLY A 69 7.28 -34.68 -18.92
C GLY A 69 8.51 -33.86 -18.53
N MET A 70 8.36 -32.61 -18.09
CA MET A 70 9.51 -31.84 -17.58
C MET A 70 9.96 -32.33 -16.21
N LYS A 71 11.28 -32.32 -15.98
CA LYS A 71 11.85 -32.49 -14.64
C LYS A 71 11.43 -31.31 -13.75
N LYS A 72 11.24 -31.57 -12.45
CA LYS A 72 10.80 -30.58 -11.45
C LYS A 72 11.66 -29.32 -11.45
N GLU A 73 12.98 -29.46 -11.43
CA GLU A 73 13.93 -28.33 -11.43
C GLU A 73 13.75 -27.45 -12.67
N GLN A 74 13.62 -28.06 -13.84
CA GLN A 74 13.41 -27.34 -15.09
C GLN A 74 12.08 -26.58 -15.09
N ALA A 75 11.00 -27.19 -14.59
CA ALA A 75 9.70 -26.54 -14.46
C ALA A 75 9.76 -25.32 -13.52
N ILE A 76 10.48 -25.43 -12.40
CA ILE A 76 10.69 -24.32 -11.45
C ILE A 76 11.45 -23.18 -12.14
N TYR A 77 12.60 -23.46 -12.76
CA TYR A 77 13.40 -22.42 -13.43
C TYR A 77 12.61 -21.71 -14.54
N ASP A 78 11.83 -22.45 -15.31
CA ASP A 78 11.01 -21.89 -16.37
C ASP A 78 9.90 -20.98 -15.81
N THR A 79 9.16 -21.41 -14.79
CA THR A 79 8.15 -20.58 -14.13
C THR A 79 8.74 -19.33 -13.49
N LEU A 80 9.87 -19.45 -12.78
CA LEU A 80 10.54 -18.28 -12.18
C LEU A 80 10.95 -17.25 -13.22
N ARG A 81 11.46 -17.67 -14.39
CA ARG A 81 11.80 -16.75 -15.49
C ARG A 81 10.58 -15.99 -16.00
N LEU A 82 9.43 -16.65 -16.08
CA LEU A 82 8.18 -16.00 -16.48
C LEU A 82 7.74 -14.97 -15.43
N TYR A 83 7.77 -15.33 -14.14
CA TYR A 83 7.34 -14.44 -13.07
C TYR A 83 8.25 -13.22 -12.92
N ILE A 84 9.57 -13.38 -13.08
CA ILE A 84 10.50 -12.23 -13.08
C ILE A 84 10.15 -11.22 -14.18
N LYS A 85 9.70 -11.70 -15.35
CA LYS A 85 9.25 -10.82 -16.44
C LYS A 85 7.89 -10.19 -16.13
N ALA A 86 6.94 -10.96 -15.59
CA ALA A 86 5.60 -10.49 -15.25
C ALA A 86 5.63 -9.41 -14.15
N CYS A 87 6.49 -9.57 -13.14
CA CYS A 87 6.64 -8.61 -12.04
C CYS A 87 7.51 -7.40 -12.39
N LYS A 88 7.90 -7.20 -13.65
CA LYS A 88 8.79 -6.09 -14.03
C LYS A 88 8.18 -4.71 -13.72
N ASN A 89 6.88 -4.55 -13.96
CA ASN A 89 6.22 -3.24 -13.83
C ASN A 89 6.17 -2.75 -12.37
N ILE A 90 6.04 -3.67 -11.41
CA ILE A 90 5.92 -3.35 -9.97
C ILE A 90 7.26 -3.08 -9.28
N ARG A 91 8.40 -3.33 -9.95
CA ARG A 91 9.74 -3.12 -9.40
C ARG A 91 10.22 -1.70 -9.67
N PHE A 92 10.66 -1.01 -8.62
CA PHE A 92 11.13 0.37 -8.70
C PHE A 92 12.17 0.66 -7.61
N ASP A 93 13.31 1.23 -8.01
CA ASP A 93 14.45 1.49 -7.13
C ASP A 93 14.75 3.01 -6.98
N GLY A 94 13.83 3.87 -7.45
CA GLY A 94 13.99 5.33 -7.46
C GLY A 94 13.25 6.08 -6.35
N ASN A 95 13.08 7.39 -6.50
CA ASN A 95 12.33 8.22 -5.55
C ASN A 95 10.82 8.06 -5.72
N GLY A 96 10.15 7.44 -4.76
CA GLY A 96 8.70 7.18 -4.79
C GLY A 96 7.81 8.40 -4.55
N TYR A 97 8.38 9.53 -4.12
CA TYR A 97 7.61 10.77 -3.89
C TYR A 97 7.60 11.72 -5.08
N SER A 98 8.40 11.44 -6.11
CA SER A 98 8.56 12.34 -7.23
C SER A 98 7.33 12.32 -8.14
N ASP A 99 7.03 13.45 -8.79
CA ASP A 99 5.90 13.51 -9.73
C ASP A 99 6.19 12.69 -10.99
N GLU A 100 7.47 12.55 -11.38
CA GLU A 100 7.88 11.67 -12.48
C GLU A 100 7.51 10.22 -12.20
N TRP A 101 7.64 9.76 -10.95
CA TRP A 101 7.23 8.41 -10.58
C TRP A 101 5.72 8.22 -10.68
N LYS A 102 4.90 9.22 -10.33
CA LYS A 102 3.44 9.12 -10.48
C LYS A 102 3.04 8.92 -11.94
N GLU A 103 3.62 9.72 -12.85
CA GLU A 103 3.37 9.57 -14.29
C GLU A 103 3.86 8.22 -14.82
N GLU A 104 5.05 7.78 -14.39
CA GLU A 104 5.63 6.51 -14.80
C GLU A 104 4.82 5.32 -14.29
N ALA A 105 4.39 5.34 -13.02
CA ALA A 105 3.56 4.32 -12.40
C ALA A 105 2.23 4.15 -13.16
N GLN A 106 1.60 5.26 -13.54
CA GLN A 106 0.39 5.25 -14.36
C GLN A 106 0.64 4.65 -15.75
N LYS A 107 1.75 5.01 -16.42
CA LYS A 107 2.15 4.41 -17.70
C LYS A 107 2.43 2.91 -17.59
N ARG A 108 2.92 2.44 -16.44
CA ARG A 108 3.15 1.03 -16.12
C ARG A 108 1.86 0.26 -15.76
N GLY A 109 0.73 0.96 -15.65
CA GLY A 109 -0.57 0.39 -15.28
C GLY A 109 -0.72 0.12 -13.77
N LEU A 110 0.10 0.76 -12.93
CA LEU A 110 -0.02 0.65 -11.48
C LEU A 110 -1.19 1.50 -10.98
N ASN A 111 -1.87 1.02 -9.93
CA ASN A 111 -2.94 1.79 -9.30
C ASN A 111 -2.34 2.97 -8.52
N CYS A 112 -2.73 4.18 -8.91
CA CYS A 112 -2.29 5.44 -8.30
C CYS A 112 -3.45 6.21 -7.64
N GLU A 113 -4.57 5.55 -7.35
CA GLU A 113 -5.71 6.17 -6.67
C GLU A 113 -5.33 6.64 -5.26
N THR A 114 -5.82 7.82 -4.87
CA THR A 114 -5.52 8.46 -3.58
C THR A 114 -6.79 8.74 -2.76
N SER A 115 -7.96 8.67 -3.39
CA SER A 115 -9.25 8.82 -2.74
C SER A 115 -9.57 7.60 -1.88
N VAL A 116 -9.56 7.77 -0.56
CA VAL A 116 -9.88 6.71 0.42
C VAL A 116 -11.23 6.03 0.10
N PRO A 117 -12.33 6.78 -0.16
CA PRO A 117 -13.59 6.22 -0.65
C PRO A 117 -13.45 5.25 -1.82
N LEU A 118 -12.74 5.64 -2.88
CA LEU A 118 -12.59 4.81 -4.10
C LEU A 118 -11.68 3.59 -3.86
N ILE A 119 -10.67 3.73 -2.98
CA ILE A 119 -9.79 2.62 -2.60
C ILE A 119 -10.58 1.54 -1.85
N TYR A 120 -11.58 1.90 -1.05
CA TYR A 120 -12.41 0.93 -0.34
C TYR A 120 -13.20 0.02 -1.30
N ASP A 121 -13.61 0.52 -2.46
CA ASP A 121 -14.30 -0.29 -3.47
C ASP A 121 -13.39 -1.40 -4.03
N THR A 122 -12.07 -1.23 -3.97
CA THR A 122 -11.13 -2.28 -4.37
C THR A 122 -11.23 -3.51 -3.46
N TYR A 123 -11.68 -3.34 -2.21
CA TYR A 123 -11.82 -4.46 -1.26
C TYR A 123 -12.94 -5.44 -1.63
N ILE A 124 -13.91 -4.98 -2.42
CA ILE A 124 -15.02 -5.78 -2.97
C ILE A 124 -14.85 -6.06 -4.47
N SER A 125 -13.66 -5.79 -5.02
CA SER A 125 -13.33 -6.17 -6.40
C SER A 125 -13.42 -7.68 -6.57
N ARG A 126 -13.79 -8.12 -7.78
CA ARG A 126 -13.91 -9.55 -8.11
C ARG A 126 -12.62 -10.30 -7.81
N GLU A 127 -11.48 -9.69 -8.11
CA GLU A 127 -10.15 -10.23 -7.86
C GLU A 127 -9.89 -10.42 -6.36
N SER A 128 -10.35 -9.47 -5.51
CA SER A 128 -10.22 -9.60 -4.06
C SER A 128 -11.16 -10.66 -3.49
N VAL A 129 -12.40 -10.74 -3.98
CA VAL A 129 -13.36 -11.78 -3.59
C VAL A 129 -12.81 -13.17 -3.94
N GLU A 130 -12.36 -13.36 -5.18
CA GLU A 130 -11.78 -14.62 -5.65
C GLU A 130 -10.54 -15.01 -4.82
N LEU A 131 -9.66 -14.06 -4.51
CA LEU A 131 -8.51 -14.26 -3.64
C LEU A 131 -8.91 -14.82 -2.27
N PHE A 132 -9.83 -14.14 -1.58
CA PHE A 132 -10.18 -14.52 -0.22
C PHE A 132 -11.00 -15.81 -0.16
N GLU A 133 -11.87 -16.06 -1.13
CA GLU A 133 -12.67 -17.28 -1.21
C GLU A 133 -11.82 -18.49 -1.56
N THR A 134 -10.90 -18.36 -2.53
CA THR A 134 -10.00 -19.46 -2.94
C THR A 134 -9.11 -19.90 -1.79
N VAL A 135 -8.60 -18.96 -1.00
CA VAL A 135 -7.75 -19.26 0.17
C VAL A 135 -8.61 -19.68 1.38
N GLY A 136 -9.92 -19.45 1.36
CA GLY A 136 -10.85 -19.81 2.43
C GLY A 136 -10.74 -18.92 3.67
N VAL A 137 -10.36 -17.64 3.50
CA VAL A 137 -10.18 -16.69 4.62
C VAL A 137 -11.44 -15.86 4.88
N LEU A 138 -12.07 -15.36 3.82
CA LEU A 138 -13.32 -14.60 3.88
C LEU A 138 -14.20 -14.98 2.68
N ASN A 139 -15.51 -14.85 2.84
CA ASN A 139 -16.46 -14.91 1.73
C ASN A 139 -16.90 -13.51 1.27
N GLU A 140 -17.58 -13.44 0.12
CA GLU A 140 -18.10 -12.19 -0.45
C GLU A 140 -18.91 -11.37 0.57
N ARG A 141 -19.85 -12.00 1.30
CA ARG A 141 -20.70 -11.31 2.28
C ARG A 141 -19.88 -10.68 3.41
N GLU A 142 -18.86 -11.38 3.90
CA GLU A 142 -17.96 -10.86 4.94
C GLU A 142 -17.10 -9.70 4.44
N LEU A 143 -16.67 -9.73 3.17
CA LEU A 143 -15.95 -8.63 2.55
C LEU A 143 -16.81 -7.39 2.43
N HIS A 144 -18.05 -7.52 1.98
CA HIS A 144 -19.02 -6.42 1.93
C HIS A 144 -19.28 -5.83 3.32
N ALA A 145 -19.55 -6.67 4.32
CA ALA A 145 -19.78 -6.21 5.69
C ALA A 145 -18.57 -5.46 6.27
N ARG A 146 -17.35 -5.97 6.04
CA ARG A 146 -16.11 -5.28 6.45
C ARG A 146 -15.92 -3.97 5.72
N ASN A 147 -16.29 -3.90 4.43
CA ASN A 147 -16.18 -2.66 3.66
C ASN A 147 -17.15 -1.59 4.18
N GLU A 148 -18.38 -1.99 4.51
CA GLU A 148 -19.38 -1.09 5.10
C GLU A 148 -18.89 -0.46 6.41
N VAL A 149 -18.27 -1.25 7.30
CA VAL A 149 -17.69 -0.73 8.55
C VAL A 149 -16.54 0.27 8.29
N LYS A 150 -15.72 0.04 7.24
CA LYS A 150 -14.66 0.98 6.85
C LYS A 150 -15.27 2.31 6.38
N TRP A 151 -16.29 2.25 5.54
CA TRP A 151 -17.03 3.41 5.07
C TRP A 151 -17.65 4.19 6.23
N GLU A 152 -18.34 3.52 7.14
CA GLU A 152 -18.94 4.15 8.31
C GLU A 152 -17.90 4.86 9.19
N THR A 153 -16.76 4.20 9.42
CA THR A 153 -15.64 4.77 10.19
C THR A 153 -15.09 6.02 9.53
N TYR A 154 -14.85 5.96 8.22
CA TYR A 154 -14.36 7.10 7.44
C TYR A 154 -15.34 8.28 7.48
N THR A 155 -16.61 8.04 7.19
CA THR A 155 -17.66 9.07 7.20
C THR A 155 -17.79 9.74 8.56
N LYS A 156 -17.82 8.97 9.65
CA LYS A 156 -17.89 9.52 11.00
C LYS A 156 -16.66 10.37 11.34
N LYS A 157 -15.46 9.92 10.94
CA LYS A 157 -14.22 10.65 11.22
C LYS A 157 -14.20 12.01 10.53
N ILE A 158 -14.48 12.05 9.22
CA ILE A 158 -14.55 13.31 8.45
C ILE A 158 -15.64 14.22 9.01
N GLN A 159 -16.80 13.66 9.39
CA GLN A 159 -17.89 14.44 9.98
C GLN A 159 -17.48 15.10 11.31
N ILE A 160 -16.79 14.37 12.19
CA ILE A 160 -16.31 14.92 13.47
C ILE A 160 -15.27 16.01 13.22
N GLU A 161 -14.28 15.76 12.36
CA GLU A 161 -13.25 16.75 12.01
C GLU A 161 -13.87 18.04 11.45
N ALA A 162 -14.82 17.93 10.52
CA ALA A 162 -15.52 19.07 9.95
C ALA A 162 -16.35 19.84 10.98
N ARG A 163 -17.07 19.14 11.87
CA ARG A 163 -17.87 19.77 12.93
C ARG A 163 -17.00 20.51 13.94
N VAL A 164 -15.93 19.87 14.40
CA VAL A 164 -14.99 20.48 15.36
C VAL A 164 -14.32 21.70 14.74
N LEU A 165 -13.87 21.61 13.48
CA LEU A 165 -13.27 22.76 12.79
C LEU A 165 -14.27 23.92 12.64
N GLY A 166 -15.52 23.63 12.26
CA GLY A 166 -16.57 24.64 12.16
C GLY A 166 -16.86 25.31 13.50
N ASP A 167 -17.00 24.52 14.56
CA ASP A 167 -17.24 25.00 15.92
C ASP A 167 -16.09 25.88 16.43
N LEU A 168 -14.84 25.42 16.28
CA LEU A 168 -13.64 26.19 16.64
C LEU A 168 -13.54 27.49 15.84
N SER A 169 -13.85 27.46 14.55
CA SER A 169 -13.76 28.65 13.70
C SER A 169 -14.75 29.74 14.14
N ILE A 170 -16.00 29.36 14.41
CA ILE A 170 -17.08 30.28 14.77
C ILE A 170 -16.92 30.79 16.21
N ASN A 171 -16.57 29.90 17.14
CA ASN A 171 -16.61 30.23 18.56
C ASN A 171 -15.26 30.72 19.13
N HIS A 172 -14.13 30.34 18.52
CA HIS A 172 -12.81 30.67 19.05
C HIS A 172 -11.99 31.57 18.11
N ILE A 173 -12.01 31.31 16.81
CA ILE A 173 -11.16 32.06 15.86
C ILE A 173 -11.79 33.40 15.48
N ILE A 174 -13.02 33.40 14.96
CA ILE A 174 -13.70 34.62 14.49
C ILE A 174 -13.82 35.68 15.61
N PRO A 175 -14.23 35.34 16.85
CA PRO A 175 -14.39 36.35 17.89
C PRO A 175 -13.08 37.06 18.25
N VAL A 176 -11.97 36.32 18.33
CA VAL A 176 -10.64 36.89 18.61
C VAL A 176 -10.17 37.75 17.44
N ALA A 177 -10.38 37.30 16.20
CA ALA A 177 -10.04 38.07 15.01
C ALA A 177 -10.83 39.39 14.95
N THR A 178 -12.13 39.37 15.23
CA THR A 178 -12.99 40.57 15.27
C THR A 178 -12.60 41.51 16.41
N GLN A 179 -12.24 40.98 17.59
CA GLN A 179 -11.75 41.79 18.70
C GLN A 179 -10.47 42.54 18.31
N TYR A 180 -9.50 41.83 17.71
CA TYR A 180 -8.26 42.45 17.24
C TYR A 180 -8.51 43.48 16.13
N GLN A 181 -9.38 43.16 15.18
CA GLN A 181 -9.80 44.10 14.13
C GLN A 181 -10.40 45.38 14.71
N THR A 182 -11.24 45.27 15.74
CA THR A 182 -11.85 46.42 16.42
C THR A 182 -10.79 47.29 17.09
N MET A 183 -9.79 46.68 17.74
CA MET A 183 -8.68 47.41 18.35
C MET A 183 -7.85 48.19 17.32
N LEU A 184 -7.60 47.60 16.14
CA LEU A 184 -6.90 48.29 15.06
C LEU A 184 -7.71 49.47 14.51
N LEU A 185 -9.02 49.29 14.33
CA LEU A 185 -9.91 50.36 13.86
C LEU A 185 -10.00 51.51 14.87
N ASP A 186 -10.07 51.21 16.16
CA ASP A 186 -10.09 52.23 17.23
C ASP A 186 -8.80 53.06 17.24
N ASN A 187 -7.64 52.45 17.03
CA ASN A 187 -6.37 53.15 16.89
C ASN A 187 -6.33 54.09 15.67
N VAL A 188 -6.89 53.66 14.53
CA VAL A 188 -6.96 54.49 13.31
C VAL A 188 -7.96 55.63 13.48
N TYR A 189 -9.10 55.39 14.13
CA TYR A 189 -10.13 56.41 14.35
C TYR A 189 -9.71 57.51 15.32
N LYS A 190 -8.85 57.18 16.29
CA LYS A 190 -8.34 58.13 17.30
C LYS A 190 -7.13 58.94 16.84
N LEU A 191 -6.57 58.64 15.66
CA LEU A 191 -5.57 59.48 14.96
C LEU A 191 -6.26 60.67 14.28
#